data_AF-A0A9X3XL48-F1
#
_entry.id   AF-A0A9X3XL48-F1
#
_cell.length_a   1.000
_cell.length_b   1.000
_cell.length_c   1.000
_cell.angle_alpha   90.00
_cell.angle_beta   90.00
_cell.angle_gamma   90.00
#
_symmetry.space_group_name_H-M   'P 1'
#
loop_
_entity.id
_entity.type
_entity.pdbx_description
1 polymer ?
#
loop_
_entity_poly.entity_id
_entity_poly.type
_entity_poly.pdbx_seq_one_letter_code
_entity_poly.pdbx_strand_id
1 'polypeptide(L)'
;MEFITVEQFKDQPKEVQEVFLDWYNFDKYDLFYLKWEGAEKKWGATEEIVSGATLNRHLKHLKRANSNIINTIPLFTEGQLRRFIEDKIGGRLDVECSDILDNYQVYDITVFGVNGLGFEGISFERYVNADDLLQAYWKVACMIAKEEVDG
;
A
#
# COMPACT_ATOMS: atom_id res chain seq x y z
N MET A 1 -2.05 -12.81 8.58
CA MET A 1 -1.40 -11.63 7.97
C MET A 1 -2.49 -10.94 7.18
N GLU A 2 -2.88 -9.76 7.63
CA GLU A 2 -3.92 -8.96 6.98
C GLU A 2 -3.26 -7.98 6.01
N PHE A 3 -3.98 -7.62 4.96
CA PHE A 3 -3.54 -6.73 3.91
C PHE A 3 -4.74 -5.99 3.34
N ILE A 4 -4.52 -4.82 2.73
CA ILE A 4 -5.58 -4.07 2.07
C ILE A 4 -6.17 -4.89 0.91
N THR A 5 -7.47 -4.78 0.71
CA THR A 5 -8.12 -5.47 -0.42
C THR A 5 -7.89 -4.73 -1.74
N VAL A 6 -8.13 -5.43 -2.84
CA VAL A 6 -8.04 -4.86 -4.20
C VAL A 6 -9.08 -3.76 -4.38
N GLU A 7 -10.26 -3.92 -3.79
CA GLU A 7 -11.34 -2.94 -3.80
C GLU A 7 -10.92 -1.68 -3.04
N GLN A 8 -10.37 -1.82 -1.83
CA GLN A 8 -9.88 -0.68 -1.05
C GLN A 8 -8.81 0.13 -1.80
N PHE A 9 -7.90 -0.56 -2.51
CA PHE A 9 -6.89 0.10 -3.35
C PHE A 9 -7.53 0.84 -4.53
N LYS A 10 -8.46 0.19 -5.24
CA LYS A 10 -9.12 0.75 -6.43
C LYS A 10 -10.10 1.88 -6.12
N ASP A 11 -10.60 1.97 -4.88
CA ASP A 11 -11.45 3.06 -4.43
C ASP A 11 -10.72 4.42 -4.37
N GLN A 12 -9.37 4.43 -4.40
CA GLN A 12 -8.61 5.67 -4.50
C GLN A 12 -8.58 6.20 -5.95
N PRO A 13 -8.43 7.53 -6.15
CA PRO A 13 -8.17 8.11 -7.47
C PRO A 13 -6.96 7.49 -8.16
N LYS A 14 -6.90 7.52 -9.50
CA LYS A 14 -5.82 6.86 -10.26
C LYS A 14 -4.46 7.45 -9.94
N GLU A 15 -4.41 8.76 -9.78
CA GLU A 15 -3.20 9.53 -9.47
C GLU A 15 -2.65 9.12 -8.08
N VAL A 16 -3.55 8.87 -7.12
CA VAL A 16 -3.17 8.37 -5.79
C VAL A 16 -2.67 6.92 -5.87
N GLN A 17 -3.30 6.08 -6.68
CA GLN A 17 -2.83 4.71 -6.92
C GLN A 17 -1.42 4.71 -7.52
N GLU A 18 -1.13 5.63 -8.44
CA GLU A 18 0.18 5.78 -9.07
C GLU A 18 1.28 6.12 -8.06
N VAL A 19 1.02 6.99 -7.07
CA VAL A 19 1.99 7.28 -6.00
C VAL A 19 2.44 6.01 -5.25
N PHE A 20 1.52 5.10 -4.98
CA PHE A 20 1.86 3.82 -4.34
C PHE A 20 2.65 2.91 -5.27
N LEU A 21 2.26 2.83 -6.55
CA LEU A 21 2.92 1.97 -7.53
C LEU A 21 4.34 2.46 -7.84
N ASP A 22 4.55 3.78 -7.87
CA ASP A 22 5.85 4.40 -8.13
C ASP A 22 6.81 4.27 -6.94
N TRP A 23 6.30 4.40 -5.70
CA TRP A 23 7.10 4.19 -4.50
C TRP A 23 7.51 2.72 -4.33
N TYR A 24 6.64 1.79 -4.71
CA TYR A 24 6.76 0.41 -4.26
C TYR A 24 7.78 -0.40 -5.05
N ASN A 25 8.74 -0.98 -4.33
CA ASN A 25 9.73 -1.89 -4.89
C ASN A 25 9.44 -3.35 -4.48
N PHE A 26 9.24 -4.21 -5.47
CA PHE A 26 8.88 -5.62 -5.31
C PHE A 26 9.87 -6.42 -4.45
N ASP A 27 9.41 -7.02 -3.35
CA ASP A 27 10.10 -8.14 -2.69
C ASP A 27 9.53 -9.49 -3.16
N LYS A 28 10.36 -10.55 -3.09
CA LYS A 28 10.00 -11.92 -3.45
C LYS A 28 8.86 -12.49 -2.59
N TYR A 29 8.69 -12.01 -1.36
CA TYR A 29 7.69 -12.52 -0.41
C TYR A 29 6.43 -11.67 -0.31
N ASP A 30 6.40 -10.54 -0.99
CA ASP A 30 5.23 -9.67 -1.00
C ASP A 30 4.07 -10.29 -1.78
N LEU A 31 2.83 -9.92 -1.45
CA LEU A 31 1.62 -10.44 -2.08
C LEU A 31 1.08 -9.45 -3.11
N PHE A 32 0.60 -9.98 -4.23
CA PHE A 32 0.06 -9.23 -5.34
C PHE A 32 -1.21 -9.85 -5.84
N TYR A 33 -2.18 -9.01 -6.17
CA TYR A 33 -3.24 -9.38 -7.08
C TYR A 33 -2.75 -9.22 -8.51
N LEU A 34 -2.85 -10.30 -9.29
CA LEU A 34 -2.50 -10.34 -10.71
C LEU A 34 -3.75 -10.64 -11.54
N LYS A 35 -4.00 -9.79 -12.53
CA LYS A 35 -5.02 -10.01 -13.56
C LYS A 35 -4.36 -10.02 -14.94
N TRP A 36 -4.60 -11.07 -15.72
CA TRP A 36 -4.02 -11.21 -17.05
C TRP A 36 -4.99 -11.92 -18.00
N GLU A 37 -4.79 -11.72 -19.30
CA GLU A 37 -5.56 -12.37 -20.37
C GLU A 37 -4.60 -13.05 -21.35
N GLY A 38 -4.92 -14.29 -21.72
CA GLY A 38 -4.13 -15.05 -22.68
C GLY A 38 -4.20 -14.46 -24.09
N ALA A 39 -3.14 -14.67 -24.88
CA ALA A 39 -3.10 -14.24 -26.28
C ALA A 39 -4.25 -14.81 -27.12
N GLU A 40 -4.61 -16.07 -26.85
CA GLU A 40 -5.83 -16.68 -27.37
C GLU A 40 -6.97 -16.38 -26.37
N LYS A 41 -7.85 -15.42 -26.71
CA LYS A 41 -9.05 -14.99 -25.95
C LYS A 41 -10.09 -16.09 -25.65
N LYS A 42 -9.72 -17.38 -25.77
CA LYS A 42 -10.58 -18.55 -25.51
C LYS A 42 -10.89 -18.72 -24.03
N TRP A 43 -10.03 -18.23 -23.16
CA TRP A 43 -10.20 -18.24 -21.72
C TRP A 43 -10.18 -16.77 -21.31
N GLY A 44 -11.27 -16.26 -20.73
CA GLY A 44 -11.37 -14.86 -20.32
C GLY A 44 -10.26 -14.45 -19.33
N ALA A 45 -10.32 -13.21 -18.84
CA ALA A 45 -9.32 -12.72 -17.89
C ALA A 45 -9.22 -13.64 -16.66
N THR A 46 -7.99 -14.05 -16.33
CA THR A 46 -7.65 -14.84 -15.15
C THR A 46 -7.18 -13.90 -14.04
N GLU A 47 -7.59 -14.20 -12.82
CA GLU A 47 -7.29 -13.42 -11.62
C GLU A 47 -6.75 -14.33 -10.52
N GLU A 48 -5.67 -13.92 -9.85
CA GLU A 48 -5.03 -14.70 -8.79
C GLU A 48 -4.27 -13.80 -7.81
N ILE A 49 -4.12 -14.27 -6.56
CA ILE A 49 -3.19 -13.69 -5.59
C ILE A 49 -1.90 -14.52 -5.62
N VAL A 50 -0.78 -13.86 -5.86
CA VAL A 50 0.53 -14.49 -6.03
C VAL A 50 1.58 -13.79 -5.17
N SER A 51 2.61 -14.53 -4.76
CA SER A 51 3.80 -13.91 -4.17
C SER A 51 4.63 -13.18 -5.24
N GLY A 52 5.50 -12.25 -4.84
CA GLY A 52 6.39 -11.53 -5.75
C GLY A 52 7.33 -12.45 -6.53
N ALA A 53 7.77 -13.57 -5.93
CA ALA A 53 8.55 -14.59 -6.64
C ALA A 53 7.74 -15.26 -7.76
N THR A 54 6.47 -15.59 -7.49
CA THR A 54 5.55 -16.18 -8.46
C THR A 54 5.14 -15.16 -9.52
N LEU A 55 4.86 -13.91 -9.13
CA LEU A 55 4.61 -12.80 -10.04
C LEU A 55 5.77 -12.64 -11.03
N ASN A 56 7.01 -12.53 -10.54
CA ASN A 56 8.19 -12.43 -11.41
C ASN A 56 8.32 -13.60 -12.39
N ARG A 57 7.93 -14.80 -11.98
CA ARG A 57 7.88 -15.97 -12.85
C ARG A 57 6.76 -15.82 -13.89
N HIS A 58 5.55 -15.44 -13.48
CA HIS A 58 4.40 -15.20 -14.36
C HIS A 58 4.71 -14.11 -15.39
N LEU A 59 5.24 -12.96 -14.98
CA LEU A 59 5.63 -11.87 -15.88
C LEU A 59 6.58 -12.35 -16.99
N LYS A 60 7.56 -13.22 -16.65
CA LYS A 60 8.47 -13.81 -17.64
C LYS A 60 7.76 -14.79 -18.60
N HIS A 61 6.86 -15.63 -18.09
CA HIS A 61 6.12 -16.58 -18.92
C HIS A 61 5.07 -15.89 -19.80
N LEU A 62 4.28 -14.98 -19.24
CA LEU A 62 3.24 -14.22 -19.94
C LEU A 62 3.85 -13.41 -21.09
N LYS A 63 5.00 -12.76 -20.86
CA LYS A 63 5.75 -12.08 -21.92
C LYS A 63 6.15 -13.02 -23.06
N ARG A 64 6.55 -14.26 -22.76
CA ARG A 64 6.88 -15.28 -23.78
C ARG A 64 5.64 -15.81 -24.50
N ALA A 65 4.52 -15.91 -23.81
CA ALA A 65 3.24 -16.39 -24.33
C ALA A 65 2.45 -15.31 -25.11
N ASN A 66 3.00 -14.09 -25.23
CA ASN A 66 2.31 -12.94 -25.82
C ASN A 66 0.97 -12.61 -25.13
N SER A 67 0.88 -12.91 -23.84
CA SER A 67 -0.28 -12.60 -23.00
C SER A 67 -0.24 -11.15 -22.52
N ASN A 68 -1.41 -10.56 -22.30
CA ASN A 68 -1.54 -9.19 -21.83
C ASN A 68 -1.76 -9.17 -20.32
N ILE A 69 -0.87 -8.51 -19.59
CA ILE A 69 -1.10 -8.18 -18.18
C ILE A 69 -2.09 -7.02 -18.16
N ILE A 70 -3.19 -7.22 -17.46
CA ILE A 70 -4.25 -6.20 -17.33
C ILE A 70 -4.01 -5.38 -16.09
N ASN A 71 -3.66 -6.03 -14.98
CA ASN A 71 -3.47 -5.35 -13.71
C ASN A 71 -2.51 -6.11 -12.80
N THR A 72 -1.75 -5.37 -12.00
CA THR A 72 -0.90 -5.89 -10.92
C THR A 72 -1.01 -4.91 -9.77
N ILE A 73 -1.62 -5.34 -8.66
CA ILE A 73 -1.85 -4.49 -7.48
C ILE A 73 -1.11 -5.09 -6.29
N PRO A 74 -0.23 -4.31 -5.63
CA PRO A 74 0.38 -4.74 -4.38
C PRO A 74 -0.67 -4.82 -3.26
N LEU A 75 -0.65 -5.91 -2.50
CA LEU A 75 -1.52 -6.10 -1.34
C LEU A 75 -0.77 -5.70 -0.07
N PHE A 76 -0.84 -4.41 0.26
CA PHE A 76 -0.06 -3.85 1.35
C PHE A 76 -0.49 -4.34 2.73
N THR A 77 0.49 -4.78 3.50
CA THR A 77 0.39 -5.10 4.93
C THR A 77 0.66 -3.87 5.79
N GLU A 78 0.36 -3.94 7.09
CA GLU A 78 0.68 -2.89 8.06
C GLU A 78 2.15 -2.45 7.99
N GLY A 79 3.07 -3.41 7.90
CA GLY A 79 4.50 -3.12 7.86
C GLY A 79 4.92 -2.36 6.60
N GLN A 80 4.29 -2.64 5.46
CA GLN A 80 4.57 -1.95 4.20
C GLN A 80 3.95 -0.54 4.19
N LEU A 81 2.73 -0.38 4.71
CA LEU A 81 2.09 0.93 4.83
C LEU A 81 2.84 1.84 5.81
N ARG A 82 3.27 1.31 6.96
CA ARG A 82 4.12 2.03 7.91
C ARG A 82 5.39 2.53 7.22
N ARG A 83 6.06 1.67 6.46
CA ARG A 83 7.28 2.04 5.72
C ARG A 83 7.00 3.12 4.67
N PHE A 84 5.89 3.04 3.94
CA PHE A 84 5.47 4.08 3.01
C PHE A 84 5.37 5.44 3.71
N ILE A 85 4.69 5.50 4.85
CA ILE A 85 4.51 6.73 5.63
C ILE A 85 5.87 7.27 6.11
N GLU A 86 6.72 6.41 6.69
CA GLU A 86 8.06 6.76 7.16
C GLU A 86 8.94 7.31 6.02
N ASP A 87 8.94 6.65 4.86
CA ASP A 87 9.74 7.02 3.69
C ASP A 87 9.28 8.35 3.07
N LYS A 88 7.97 8.59 2.98
CA LYS A 88 7.41 9.81 2.38
C LYS A 88 7.59 11.05 3.26
N ILE A 89 7.45 10.90 4.58
CA ILE A 89 7.59 12.01 5.52
C ILE A 89 9.06 12.23 5.93
N GLY A 90 9.88 11.19 5.92
CA GLY A 90 11.29 11.28 6.32
C GLY A 90 11.48 11.22 7.84
N GLY A 91 11.00 10.16 8.47
CA GLY A 91 11.12 10.00 9.91
C GLY A 91 10.77 8.59 10.39
N ARG A 92 10.60 8.45 11.70
CA ARG A 92 10.16 7.20 12.33
C ARG A 92 8.77 7.37 12.90
N LEU A 93 7.92 6.42 12.56
CA LEU A 93 6.52 6.46 12.91
C LEU A 93 6.30 5.84 14.29
N ASP A 94 5.44 6.49 15.06
CA ASP A 94 4.88 6.05 16.33
C ASP A 94 3.35 6.06 16.22
N VAL A 95 2.70 5.08 16.85
CA VAL A 95 1.24 4.99 16.85
C VAL A 95 0.72 4.68 18.23
N GLU A 96 -0.27 5.45 18.65
CA GLU A 96 -1.04 5.21 19.85
C GLU A 96 -2.53 5.04 19.50
N CYS A 97 -3.19 4.06 20.13
CA CYS A 97 -4.65 4.02 20.14
C CYS A 97 -5.11 4.88 21.32
N SER A 98 -5.51 6.11 21.03
CA SER A 98 -5.72 7.16 22.03
C SER A 98 -7.13 7.15 22.63
N ASP A 99 -8.12 6.63 21.89
CA ASP A 99 -9.53 6.60 22.33
C ASP A 99 -10.37 5.59 21.54
N ILE A 100 -11.64 5.42 21.94
CA ILE A 100 -12.67 4.68 21.20
C ILE A 100 -13.89 5.60 21.01
N LEU A 101 -14.22 5.91 19.76
CA LEU A 101 -15.32 6.79 19.38
C LEU A 101 -16.29 6.07 18.43
N ASP A 102 -17.59 6.02 18.77
CA ASP A 102 -18.64 5.43 17.93
C ASP A 102 -18.34 4.00 17.44
N ASN A 103 -17.71 3.19 18.29
CA ASN A 103 -17.19 1.83 18.01
C ASN A 103 -15.96 1.74 17.10
N TYR A 104 -15.35 2.86 16.73
CA TYR A 104 -14.07 2.90 16.05
C TYR A 104 -12.95 3.18 17.03
N GLN A 105 -11.77 2.63 16.76
CA GLN A 105 -10.54 3.01 17.45
C GLN A 105 -10.04 4.33 16.87
N VAL A 106 -9.63 5.25 17.75
CA VAL A 106 -8.97 6.49 17.35
C VAL A 106 -7.47 6.26 17.47
N TYR A 107 -6.78 6.37 16.35
CA TYR A 107 -5.34 6.25 16.28
C TYR A 107 -4.71 7.63 16.10
N ASP A 108 -3.76 7.93 16.97
CA ASP A 108 -2.78 9.01 16.78
C ASP A 108 -1.57 8.40 16.06
N ILE A 109 -1.34 8.87 14.83
CA ILE A 109 -0.19 8.48 14.01
C ILE A 109 0.74 9.67 13.90
N THR A 110 1.86 9.57 14.59
CA THR A 110 2.89 10.60 14.65
C THR A 110 4.15 10.11 13.97
N VAL A 111 4.77 10.93 13.12
CA VAL A 111 6.11 10.69 12.59
C VAL A 111 7.06 11.70 13.22
N PHE A 112 8.13 11.18 13.81
CA PHE A 112 9.21 11.99 14.36
C PHE A 112 10.35 12.08 13.35
N GLY A 113 10.80 13.30 13.05
CA GLY A 113 12.03 13.51 12.29
C GLY A 113 13.21 12.92 13.05
N VAL A 114 14.13 12.26 12.36
CA VAL A 114 15.31 11.64 12.97
C VAL A 114 16.58 12.30 12.47
N ASN A 115 17.45 12.72 13.38
CA ASN A 115 18.80 13.17 13.07
C ASN A 115 19.85 12.30 13.76
N GLY A 116 21.14 12.58 13.53
CA GLY A 116 22.26 11.80 14.07
C GLY A 116 22.36 11.74 15.61
N LEU A 117 21.52 12.47 16.34
CA LEU A 117 21.51 12.53 17.82
C LEU A 117 20.19 12.05 18.44
N GLY A 118 19.16 11.73 17.65
CA GLY A 118 17.85 11.29 18.15
C GLY A 118 16.69 11.89 17.36
N PHE A 119 15.54 12.05 18.02
CA PHE A 119 14.36 12.67 17.43
C PHE A 119 14.50 14.19 17.39
N GLU A 120 14.26 14.80 16.23
CA GLU A 120 14.37 16.24 15.98
C GLU A 120 13.07 17.01 16.28
N GLY A 121 11.97 16.28 16.48
CA GLY A 121 10.64 16.83 16.75
C GLY A 121 9.56 16.08 15.97
N ILE A 122 8.30 16.51 16.14
CA ILE A 122 7.17 15.99 15.36
C ILE A 122 7.26 16.57 13.95
N SER A 123 7.40 15.71 12.94
CA SER A 123 7.38 16.10 11.53
C SER A 123 5.98 15.99 10.91
N PHE A 124 5.14 15.11 11.46
CA PHE A 124 3.79 14.84 10.97
C PHE A 124 2.95 14.23 12.09
N GLU A 125 1.68 14.59 12.15
CA GLU A 125 0.70 14.06 13.11
C GLU A 125 -0.67 14.00 12.44
N ARG A 126 -1.36 12.87 12.60
CA ARG A 126 -2.73 12.66 12.12
C ARG A 126 -3.51 11.81 13.09
N TYR A 127 -4.76 12.23 13.31
CA TYR A 127 -5.74 11.49 14.07
C TYR A 127 -6.72 10.83 13.10
N VAL A 128 -6.86 9.51 13.17
CA VAL A 128 -7.75 8.75 12.30
C VAL A 128 -8.60 7.76 13.08
N ASN A 129 -9.90 7.78 12.81
CA ASN A 129 -10.81 6.76 13.32
C ASN A 129 -10.77 5.56 12.36
N ALA A 130 -10.55 4.36 12.86
CA ALA A 130 -10.46 3.15 12.05
C ALA A 130 -10.92 1.90 12.83
N ASP A 131 -11.28 0.85 12.11
CA ASP A 131 -11.66 -0.43 12.72
C ASP A 131 -10.47 -1.11 13.39
N ASP A 132 -9.30 -0.98 12.75
CA ASP A 132 -8.02 -1.56 13.17
C ASP A 132 -6.83 -0.71 12.70
N LEU A 133 -5.63 -1.13 13.10
CA LEU A 133 -4.37 -0.45 12.82
C LEU A 133 -4.02 -0.47 11.32
N LEU A 134 -4.34 -1.55 10.60
CA LEU A 134 -4.14 -1.63 9.15
C LEU A 134 -4.97 -0.58 8.42
N GLN A 135 -6.24 -0.42 8.79
CA GLN A 135 -7.13 0.61 8.25
C GLN A 135 -6.68 2.02 8.64
N ALA A 136 -6.13 2.21 9.85
CA ALA A 136 -5.54 3.48 10.26
C ALA A 136 -4.35 3.87 9.37
N TYR A 137 -3.40 2.94 9.18
CA TYR A 137 -2.28 3.15 8.26
C TYR A 137 -2.72 3.39 6.83
N TRP A 138 -3.70 2.64 6.34
CA TRP A 138 -4.20 2.82 4.98
C TRP A 138 -4.78 4.22 4.77
N LYS A 139 -5.58 4.71 5.73
CA LYS A 139 -6.15 6.07 5.67
C LYS A 139 -5.06 7.13 5.63
N VAL A 140 -4.08 7.06 6.54
CA VAL A 140 -2.96 8.03 6.58
C VAL A 140 -2.10 7.96 5.32
N ALA A 141 -1.79 6.76 4.83
CA ALA A 141 -1.04 6.58 3.60
C ALA A 141 -1.78 7.19 2.39
N CYS A 142 -3.10 7.00 2.30
CA CYS A 142 -3.92 7.63 1.26
C CYS A 142 -3.95 9.17 1.37
N MET A 143 -3.95 9.73 2.59
CA MET A 143 -3.89 11.18 2.78
C MET A 143 -2.57 11.75 2.27
N ILE A 144 -1.45 11.12 2.65
CA ILE A 144 -0.11 11.53 2.19
C ILE A 144 0.00 11.44 0.67
N ALA A 145 -0.46 10.35 0.08
CA ALA A 145 -0.44 10.18 -1.37
C ALA A 145 -1.31 11.22 -2.10
N LYS A 146 -2.45 11.64 -1.51
CA LYS A 146 -3.28 12.73 -2.05
C LYS A 146 -2.57 14.07 -1.97
N GLU A 147 -1.96 14.39 -0.82
CA GLU A 147 -1.21 15.63 -0.62
C GLU A 147 -0.04 15.76 -1.61
N GLU A 148 0.58 14.66 -2.04
CA GLU A 148 1.64 14.64 -3.06
C GLU A 148 1.12 14.90 -4.50
N VAL A 149 -0.12 14.52 -4.79
CA VAL A 149 -0.76 14.79 -6.09
C VAL A 149 -1.23 16.24 -6.19
N ASP A 150 -1.70 16.80 -5.08
CA ASP A 150 -2.28 18.15 -5.02
C ASP A 150 -1.21 19.27 -4.87
N GLY A 151 0.03 18.92 -4.51
CA GLY A 151 1.15 19.86 -4.24
C GLY A 151 2.05 20.15 -5.43
#